data_AF-W6UJ78-F1
#
_entry.id   AF-W6UJ78-F1
#
_cell.length_a   1.000
_cell.length_b   1.000
_cell.length_c   1.000
_cell.angle_alpha   90.00
_cell.angle_beta   90.00
_cell.angle_gamma   90.00
#
_symmetry.space_group_name_H-M   'P 1'
#
loop_
_entity.id
_entity.type
_entity.pdbx_description
1 polymer ?
#
loop_
_entity_poly.entity_id
_entity_poly.type
_entity_poly.pdbx_seq_one_letter_code
_entity_poly.pdbx_strand_id
1 'polypeptide(L)'
;MILILTLIRITFLFRTDNLAYYSTNWPFQLRKKGSVYELKAIYLVNGISKSEFKIPEVYVRKNGNQSVLLSHKDLQWIADIHWQRPINPRVYRVYPQPLDLNDTIHRLLNGIPIAEAPINGDTFRYLAISQGVCHPENPVSHAFDVVVVVKSNVAGFRRRELFRRVYGDVVNNNAHDIRDMRIGLVFSLGVPRTQTNSFFRRGTHNFKLKGSGSENLNPESLKQTSKDLAEEIVTHDDMIVGDYEDTYFNLTMKTHYSFMWFSTFCRITQPNVLFIDDDVPFSPQQLIRVLSSMSLKQRRTLFHGKVEINAKVIRFGWKSYQKWALLKEEAPWPLYPPYLQGIYILAGFKHVERVALGMLFTQYIPIEDAWIGLVATRLNITLSSIHEYMSRENMLIKKRSEFEPVDSKVFFR
;
A
#
# COMPACT_ATOMS: atom_id res chain seq x y z
N MET A 1 -21.07 -37.93 49.81
CA MET A 1 -21.43 -37.71 48.39
C MET A 1 -21.06 -36.26 48.07
N ILE A 2 -19.82 -36.04 47.62
CA ILE A 2 -19.16 -34.73 47.58
C ILE A 2 -19.03 -34.28 46.12
N LEU A 3 -19.44 -33.04 45.86
CA LEU A 3 -19.36 -32.30 44.59
C LEU A 3 -17.93 -32.28 44.03
N ILE A 4 -17.78 -32.51 42.71
CA ILE A 4 -16.58 -32.19 41.95
C ILE A 4 -16.91 -31.00 41.03
N LEU A 5 -16.44 -29.82 41.41
CA LEU A 5 -16.32 -28.63 40.56
C LEU A 5 -14.85 -28.54 40.14
N THR A 6 -14.54 -28.88 38.89
CA THR A 6 -13.22 -28.65 38.30
C THR A 6 -13.08 -27.19 37.88
N LEU A 7 -12.38 -26.39 38.71
CA LEU A 7 -11.79 -25.11 38.31
C LEU A 7 -10.56 -25.38 37.43
N ILE A 8 -10.64 -25.05 36.15
CA ILE A 8 -9.45 -24.88 35.31
C ILE A 8 -8.96 -23.44 35.54
N ARG A 9 -7.94 -23.28 36.38
CA ARG A 9 -7.14 -22.06 36.48
C ARG A 9 -6.27 -21.96 35.22
N ILE A 10 -6.60 -21.05 34.31
CA ILE A 10 -5.68 -20.61 33.27
C ILE A 10 -4.68 -19.64 33.93
N THR A 11 -3.47 -20.13 34.21
CA THR A 11 -2.33 -19.31 34.59
C THR A 11 -1.90 -18.46 33.39
N PHE A 12 -2.31 -17.19 33.35
CA PHE A 12 -1.62 -16.16 32.58
C PHE A 12 -0.29 -15.86 33.29
N LEU A 13 0.80 -16.41 32.78
CA LEU A 13 2.16 -16.04 33.16
C LEU A 13 2.46 -14.64 32.60
N PHE A 14 2.23 -13.61 33.42
CA PHE A 14 2.85 -12.31 33.24
C PHE A 14 4.35 -12.45 33.48
N ARG A 15 5.13 -12.52 32.41
CA ARG A 15 6.58 -12.31 32.45
C ARG A 15 6.85 -10.84 32.16
N THR A 16 6.86 -10.03 33.22
CA THR A 16 7.43 -8.68 33.21
C THR A 16 8.93 -8.80 33.32
N ASP A 17 9.64 -8.91 32.20
CA ASP A 17 11.08 -8.67 32.10
C ASP A 17 11.43 -8.35 30.64
N ASN A 18 11.75 -7.08 30.37
CA ASN A 18 12.29 -6.51 29.11
C ASN A 18 11.51 -6.78 27.81
N LEU A 19 10.81 -5.74 27.33
CA LEU A 19 10.18 -5.64 26.00
C LEU A 19 11.20 -5.84 24.86
N ALA A 20 11.50 -7.09 24.52
CA ALA A 20 12.14 -7.47 23.26
C ALA A 20 11.07 -7.51 22.14
N TYR A 21 10.53 -6.34 21.80
CA TYR A 21 9.38 -6.18 20.88
C TYR A 21 9.78 -5.98 19.41
N TYR A 22 10.76 -6.72 18.90
CA TYR A 22 11.08 -6.69 17.46
C TYR A 22 11.43 -8.09 16.99
N SER A 23 10.85 -8.53 15.87
CA SER A 23 11.54 -9.54 15.07
C SER A 23 12.92 -8.94 14.77
N THR A 24 14.00 -9.62 15.18
CA THR A 24 15.36 -9.08 15.26
C THR A 24 15.92 -8.47 13.97
N ASN A 25 15.23 -8.65 12.85
CA ASN A 25 15.69 -8.36 11.50
C ASN A 25 14.92 -7.23 10.78
N TRP A 26 14.02 -6.49 11.46
CA TRP A 26 13.35 -5.34 10.82
C TRP A 26 14.31 -4.13 10.73
N PRO A 27 14.60 -3.59 9.54
CA PRO A 27 15.68 -2.62 9.34
C PRO A 27 15.23 -1.18 9.60
N PHE A 28 14.35 -0.97 10.57
CA PHE A 28 13.84 0.36 10.95
C PHE A 28 13.89 0.54 12.46
N GLN A 29 14.45 1.68 12.88
CA GLN A 29 14.34 2.15 14.24
C GLN A 29 13.04 2.91 14.43
N LEU A 30 12.24 2.51 15.40
CA LEU A 30 11.09 3.29 15.86
C LEU A 30 11.55 4.27 16.94
N ARG A 31 11.19 5.54 16.79
CA ARG A 31 11.37 6.60 17.78
C ARG A 31 10.03 7.24 18.05
N LYS A 32 9.72 7.51 19.32
CA LYS A 32 8.51 8.22 19.73
C LYS A 32 8.87 9.61 20.24
N LYS A 33 8.17 10.64 19.75
CA LYS A 33 8.28 12.02 20.22
C LYS A 33 6.89 12.58 20.47
N GLY A 34 6.45 12.59 21.73
CA GLY A 34 5.05 12.89 22.06
C GLY A 34 4.12 11.81 21.50
N SER A 35 3.09 12.21 20.75
CA SER A 35 2.17 11.30 20.05
C SER A 35 2.70 10.82 18.68
N VAL A 36 3.81 11.38 18.19
CA VAL A 36 4.34 11.10 16.87
C VAL A 36 5.30 9.91 16.92
N TYR A 37 5.13 8.97 15.99
CA TYR A 37 6.03 7.87 15.75
C TYR A 37 6.86 8.11 14.49
N GLU A 38 8.18 8.02 14.61
CA GLU A 38 9.10 8.14 13.49
C GLU A 38 9.80 6.79 13.27
N LEU A 39 9.70 6.28 12.05
CA LEU A 39 10.47 5.15 11.57
C LEU A 39 11.65 5.69 10.77
N LYS A 40 12.87 5.32 11.15
CA LYS A 40 14.09 5.63 10.41
C LYS A 40 14.76 4.33 9.97
N ALA A 41 15.00 4.16 8.67
CA ALA A 41 15.70 2.98 8.17
C ALA A 41 17.13 2.95 8.72
N ILE A 42 17.59 1.78 9.15
CA ILE A 42 18.96 1.51 9.57
C ILE A 42 19.64 0.74 8.47
N TYR A 43 20.66 1.33 7.84
CA TYR A 43 21.44 0.70 6.78
C TYR A 43 22.83 1.30 6.69
N LEU A 44 23.74 0.55 6.09
CA LEU A 44 25.06 1.00 5.68
C LEU A 44 25.13 0.96 4.15
N VAL A 45 25.81 1.94 3.55
CA VAL A 45 26.02 1.95 2.09
C VAL A 45 27.47 1.62 1.81
N ASN A 46 27.72 0.57 1.03
CA ASN A 46 29.02 0.29 0.46
C ASN A 46 28.95 0.57 -1.05
N GLY A 47 29.29 1.78 -1.47
CA GLY A 47 29.21 2.22 -2.87
C GLY A 47 30.10 1.46 -3.88
N ILE A 48 30.64 0.29 -3.50
CA ILE A 48 31.55 -0.58 -4.25
C ILE A 48 30.85 -1.24 -5.46
N SER A 49 29.52 -1.14 -5.58
CA SER A 49 28.82 -1.62 -6.77
C SER A 49 27.53 -0.84 -7.01
N LYS A 50 27.64 0.45 -7.42
CA LYS A 50 26.52 1.08 -8.13
C LYS A 50 26.25 0.27 -9.39
N SER A 51 25.30 -0.64 -9.29
CA SER A 51 24.86 -1.49 -10.39
C SER A 51 24.20 -0.56 -11.41
N GLU A 52 24.91 -0.20 -12.48
CA GLU A 52 24.26 0.32 -13.68
C GLU A 52 23.69 -0.86 -14.46
N PHE A 53 22.71 -1.57 -13.90
CA PHE A 53 22.01 -2.58 -14.68
C PHE A 53 21.39 -1.87 -15.90
N LYS A 54 21.94 -2.20 -17.07
CA LYS A 54 21.48 -1.75 -18.38
C LYS A 54 20.90 -2.95 -19.11
N ILE A 55 19.96 -2.67 -20.00
CA ILE A 55 19.28 -3.69 -20.77
C ILE A 55 19.71 -3.65 -22.25
N PRO A 56 20.03 -4.80 -22.87
CA PRO A 56 20.24 -4.86 -24.31
C PRO A 56 19.06 -4.28 -25.10
N GLU A 57 19.35 -3.44 -26.10
CA GLU A 57 18.36 -2.74 -26.91
C GLU A 57 17.42 -3.69 -27.63
N VAL A 58 17.87 -4.91 -27.98
CA VAL A 58 17.04 -5.95 -28.59
C VAL A 58 15.82 -6.35 -27.74
N TYR A 59 15.87 -6.17 -26.41
CA TYR A 59 14.72 -6.41 -25.52
C TYR A 59 13.75 -5.23 -25.45
N VAL A 60 14.14 -4.09 -26.00
CA VAL A 60 13.43 -2.81 -25.90
C VAL A 60 12.84 -2.39 -27.24
N ARG A 61 13.56 -2.50 -28.35
CA ARG A 61 13.17 -2.00 -29.69
C ARG A 61 12.99 -3.12 -30.71
N LYS A 62 12.06 -2.92 -31.67
CA LYS A 62 11.72 -3.92 -32.71
C LYS A 62 12.91 -4.42 -33.55
N ASN A 63 13.90 -3.56 -33.78
CA ASN A 63 15.13 -3.86 -34.51
C ASN A 63 16.36 -3.51 -33.65
N GLY A 64 16.29 -3.78 -32.34
CA GLY A 64 17.33 -3.39 -31.39
C GLY A 64 18.60 -4.23 -31.51
N ASN A 65 19.75 -3.63 -31.21
CA ASN A 65 21.05 -4.31 -31.23
C ASN A 65 21.36 -4.96 -29.87
N GLN A 66 21.77 -6.23 -29.87
CA GLN A 66 22.14 -6.97 -28.66
C GLN A 66 23.33 -6.35 -27.91
N SER A 67 24.24 -5.68 -28.63
CA SER A 67 25.46 -5.07 -28.05
C SER A 67 25.23 -3.67 -27.49
N VAL A 68 24.12 -3.02 -27.84
CA VAL A 68 23.77 -1.68 -27.33
C VAL A 68 23.03 -1.84 -26.01
N LEU A 69 23.58 -1.28 -24.94
CA LEU A 69 23.00 -1.35 -23.60
C LEU A 69 22.31 -0.03 -23.24
N LEU A 70 21.06 -0.11 -22.81
CA LEU A 70 20.22 1.04 -22.48
C LEU A 70 20.01 1.16 -20.97
N SER A 71 20.24 2.36 -20.44
CA SER A 71 19.86 2.77 -19.08
C SER A 71 18.41 3.28 -19.06
N HIS A 72 17.84 3.53 -17.86
CA HIS A 72 16.54 4.21 -17.73
C HIS A 72 16.48 5.50 -18.54
N LYS A 73 17.54 6.31 -18.50
CA LYS A 73 17.59 7.62 -19.18
C LYS A 73 17.48 7.45 -20.69
N ASP A 74 18.09 6.41 -21.24
CA ASP A 74 18.02 6.12 -22.68
C ASP A 74 16.59 5.71 -23.10
N LEU A 75 15.88 4.98 -22.24
CA LEU A 75 14.50 4.55 -22.52
C LEU A 75 13.52 5.72 -22.66
N GLN A 76 13.77 6.84 -21.99
CA GLN A 76 12.92 8.03 -22.01
C GLN A 76 12.80 8.64 -23.42
N TRP A 77 13.86 8.49 -24.24
CA TRP A 77 13.94 9.04 -25.60
C TRP A 77 13.34 8.14 -26.67
N ILE A 78 12.95 6.90 -26.33
CA ILE A 78 12.40 5.95 -27.30
C ILE A 78 10.90 6.18 -27.46
N ALA A 79 10.47 6.67 -28.62
CA ALA A 79 9.04 6.84 -28.91
C ALA A 79 8.28 5.51 -28.82
N ASP A 80 7.05 5.55 -28.28
CA ASP A 80 6.24 4.37 -27.94
C ASP A 80 6.00 3.40 -29.13
N ILE A 81 6.03 3.92 -30.38
CA ILE A 81 5.87 3.13 -31.62
C ILE A 81 7.05 2.19 -31.92
N HIS A 82 8.25 2.50 -31.41
CA HIS A 82 9.48 1.77 -31.68
C HIS A 82 9.73 0.62 -30.69
N TRP A 83 8.92 0.54 -29.63
CA TRP A 83 9.06 -0.49 -28.61
C TRP A 83 8.69 -1.88 -29.14
N GLN A 84 9.50 -2.88 -28.78
CA GLN A 84 9.23 -4.29 -28.98
C GLN A 84 8.04 -4.72 -28.11
N ARG A 85 7.19 -5.61 -28.65
CA ARG A 85 6.07 -6.20 -27.92
C ARG A 85 6.06 -7.73 -28.09
N PRO A 86 5.73 -8.51 -27.04
CA PRO A 86 5.44 -8.08 -25.66
C PRO A 86 6.69 -7.47 -24.99
N ILE A 87 6.48 -6.59 -23.99
CA ILE A 87 7.60 -5.98 -23.26
C ILE A 87 8.28 -7.06 -22.42
N ASN A 88 9.60 -7.20 -22.57
CA ASN A 88 10.36 -8.13 -21.74
C ASN A 88 10.36 -7.65 -20.27
N PRO A 89 10.02 -8.50 -19.28
CA PRO A 89 9.97 -8.08 -17.88
C PRO A 89 11.29 -7.51 -17.33
N ARG A 90 12.44 -7.86 -17.93
CA ARG A 90 13.75 -7.31 -17.56
C ARG A 90 13.84 -5.79 -17.80
N VAL A 91 13.03 -5.24 -18.72
CA VAL A 91 12.95 -3.79 -18.97
C VAL A 91 12.61 -3.04 -17.69
N TYR A 92 11.67 -3.55 -16.89
CA TYR A 92 11.24 -2.87 -15.67
C TYR A 92 12.33 -2.84 -14.57
N ARG A 93 13.38 -3.67 -14.69
CA ARG A 93 14.50 -3.69 -13.75
C ARG A 93 15.46 -2.52 -13.93
N VAL A 94 15.47 -1.88 -15.12
CA VAL A 94 16.29 -0.67 -15.32
C VAL A 94 15.66 0.58 -14.71
N TYR A 95 14.41 0.52 -14.25
CA TYR A 95 13.74 1.65 -13.61
C TYR A 95 14.60 2.21 -12.47
N PRO A 96 14.59 3.54 -12.21
CA PRO A 96 15.61 4.22 -11.43
C PRO A 96 15.97 3.51 -10.13
N GLN A 97 17.27 3.51 -9.87
CA GLN A 97 17.94 2.66 -8.90
C GLN A 97 17.87 1.17 -9.29
N PRO A 98 18.54 0.76 -10.39
CA PRO A 98 18.36 -0.55 -11.02
C PRO A 98 19.15 -1.64 -10.28
N LEU A 99 18.76 -1.85 -9.03
CA LEU A 99 19.30 -2.83 -8.11
C LEU A 99 18.58 -4.18 -8.24
N ASP A 100 19.27 -5.26 -7.88
CA ASP A 100 18.58 -6.49 -7.49
C ASP A 100 17.86 -6.25 -6.16
N LEU A 101 16.55 -6.01 -6.22
CA LEU A 101 15.76 -5.74 -5.03
C LEU A 101 15.70 -6.95 -4.08
N ASN A 102 15.83 -8.19 -4.58
CA ASN A 102 15.84 -9.36 -3.70
C ASN A 102 17.09 -9.38 -2.83
N ASP A 103 18.25 -9.17 -3.43
CA ASP A 103 19.52 -9.06 -2.73
C ASP A 103 19.56 -7.83 -1.81
N THR A 104 19.07 -6.67 -2.29
CA THR A 104 19.01 -5.44 -1.50
C THR A 104 18.18 -5.61 -0.23
N ILE A 105 16.99 -6.23 -0.35
CA ILE A 105 16.13 -6.53 0.80
C ILE A 105 16.79 -7.56 1.72
N HIS A 106 17.39 -8.61 1.15
CA HIS A 106 18.11 -9.59 1.95
C HIS A 106 19.23 -8.94 2.77
N ARG A 107 20.02 -8.06 2.16
CA ARG A 107 21.08 -7.30 2.84
C ARG A 107 20.53 -6.42 3.96
N LEU A 108 19.48 -5.65 3.68
CA LEU A 108 18.80 -4.81 4.69
C LEU A 108 18.36 -5.63 5.91
N LEU A 109 17.63 -6.72 5.68
CA LEU A 109 17.11 -7.57 6.75
C LEU A 109 18.22 -8.23 7.59
N ASN A 110 19.44 -8.34 7.06
CA ASN A 110 20.58 -8.97 7.75
C ASN A 110 21.65 -7.96 8.18
N GLY A 111 21.38 -6.65 8.12
CA GLY A 111 22.34 -5.61 8.51
C GLY A 111 23.61 -5.57 7.64
N ILE A 112 23.55 -6.14 6.44
CA ILE A 112 24.66 -6.15 5.48
C ILE A 112 24.62 -4.84 4.67
N PRO A 113 25.76 -4.20 4.38
CA PRO A 113 25.78 -3.00 3.55
C PRO A 113 25.09 -3.21 2.19
N ILE A 114 24.27 -2.22 1.82
CA ILE A 114 23.56 -2.13 0.54
C ILE A 114 24.34 -1.25 -0.45
N ALA A 115 24.09 -1.45 -1.74
CA ALA A 115 24.79 -0.73 -2.80
C ALA A 115 24.46 0.78 -2.83
N GLU A 116 23.19 1.14 -2.60
CA GLU A 116 22.70 2.51 -2.72
C GLU A 116 21.64 2.81 -1.64
N ALA A 117 21.55 4.06 -1.20
CA ALA A 117 20.54 4.50 -0.23
C ALA A 117 19.13 4.58 -0.85
N PRO A 118 18.04 4.37 -0.08
CA PRO A 118 16.66 4.51 -0.57
C PRO A 118 16.40 5.80 -1.37
N ILE A 119 15.81 5.68 -2.56
CA ILE A 119 15.50 6.83 -3.44
C ILE A 119 14.27 7.63 -2.97
N ASN A 120 13.32 6.98 -2.30
CA ASN A 120 12.06 7.61 -1.86
C ASN A 120 12.14 8.18 -0.43
N GLY A 121 13.36 8.36 0.08
CA GLY A 121 13.60 8.65 1.49
C GLY A 121 13.60 7.40 2.35
N ASP A 122 14.03 7.57 3.59
CA ASP A 122 14.30 6.50 4.55
C ASP A 122 13.62 6.76 5.91
N THR A 123 12.72 7.75 5.97
CA THR A 123 12.08 8.20 7.19
C THR A 123 10.57 8.30 6.97
N PHE A 124 9.79 7.69 7.85
CA PHE A 124 8.32 7.73 7.83
C PHE A 124 7.82 8.24 9.17
N ARG A 125 6.99 9.27 9.16
CA ARG A 125 6.44 9.85 10.39
C ARG A 125 4.93 9.66 10.43
N TYR A 126 4.44 9.07 11.51
CA TYR A 126 3.03 8.87 11.77
C TYR A 126 2.61 9.80 12.89
N LEU A 127 1.73 10.74 12.56
CA LEU A 127 1.22 11.75 13.47
C LEU A 127 0.16 11.19 14.42
N ALA A 128 -0.56 10.17 13.96
CA ALA A 128 -1.49 9.38 14.77
C ALA A 128 -1.54 7.95 14.23
N ILE A 129 -1.68 6.99 15.14
CA ILE A 129 -1.96 5.58 14.86
C ILE A 129 -3.00 5.07 15.87
N SER A 130 -3.84 4.14 15.43
CA SER A 130 -4.81 3.44 16.30
C SER A 130 -4.11 2.79 17.50
N GLN A 131 -4.70 2.94 18.68
CA GLN A 131 -4.38 2.24 19.94
C GLN A 131 -4.91 0.81 19.95
N GLY A 132 -6.03 0.57 19.25
CA GLY A 132 -6.73 -0.71 19.18
C GLY A 132 -6.26 -1.65 18.07
N VAL A 133 -5.49 -1.17 17.08
CA VAL A 133 -4.99 -1.98 15.96
C VAL A 133 -3.48 -1.87 15.77
N CYS A 134 -2.78 -2.96 16.05
CA CYS A 134 -1.33 -3.12 15.88
C CYS A 134 -0.47 -2.05 16.60
N HIS A 135 -0.94 -1.46 17.68
CA HIS A 135 -0.21 -0.40 18.37
C HIS A 135 1.05 -0.94 19.06
N PRO A 136 2.23 -0.31 18.88
CA PRO A 136 3.52 -0.83 19.37
C PRO A 136 3.61 -0.93 20.90
N GLU A 137 2.87 -0.08 21.63
CA GLU A 137 2.86 -0.07 23.10
C GLU A 137 1.65 -0.83 23.70
N ASN A 138 0.79 -1.44 22.88
CA ASN A 138 -0.38 -2.18 23.35
C ASN A 138 -0.41 -3.60 22.77
N PRO A 139 0.17 -4.61 23.45
CA PRO A 139 0.23 -5.97 22.93
C PRO A 139 -1.12 -6.60 22.56
N VAL A 140 -2.21 -6.22 23.24
CA VAL A 140 -3.56 -6.78 23.01
C VAL A 140 -4.12 -6.34 21.64
N SER A 141 -3.68 -5.19 21.13
CA SER A 141 -4.08 -4.66 19.82
C SER A 141 -3.56 -5.46 18.61
N HIS A 142 -2.79 -6.53 18.81
CA HIS A 142 -2.19 -7.31 17.73
C HIS A 142 -3.00 -8.55 17.36
N ALA A 143 -3.99 -8.92 18.16
CA ALA A 143 -4.75 -10.16 18.03
C ALA A 143 -5.80 -10.11 16.90
N PHE A 144 -5.34 -9.94 15.65
CA PHE A 144 -6.14 -9.98 14.43
C PHE A 144 -5.58 -11.01 13.45
N ASP A 145 -6.46 -11.63 12.67
CA ASP A 145 -6.09 -12.53 11.57
C ASP A 145 -5.99 -11.79 10.24
N VAL A 146 -6.77 -10.71 10.11
CA VAL A 146 -6.74 -9.81 8.96
C VAL A 146 -6.93 -8.36 9.41
N VAL A 147 -6.18 -7.45 8.81
CA VAL A 147 -6.35 -6.01 8.98
C VAL A 147 -6.85 -5.41 7.68
N VAL A 148 -7.91 -4.63 7.73
CA VAL A 148 -8.44 -3.87 6.61
C VAL A 148 -7.91 -2.46 6.69
N VAL A 149 -7.14 -2.05 5.68
CA VAL A 149 -6.62 -0.69 5.56
C VAL A 149 -7.42 0.03 4.49
N VAL A 150 -8.27 0.96 4.92
CA VAL A 150 -9.15 1.73 4.04
C VAL A 150 -8.46 3.03 3.66
N LYS A 151 -8.08 3.18 2.39
CA LYS A 151 -7.54 4.43 1.84
C LYS A 151 -8.67 5.46 1.79
N SER A 152 -8.58 6.49 2.61
CA SER A 152 -9.54 7.59 2.64
C SER A 152 -8.85 8.92 2.41
N ASN A 153 -9.60 9.97 2.07
CA ASN A 153 -9.06 11.32 1.90
C ASN A 153 -9.36 12.19 3.13
N VAL A 154 -8.61 13.27 3.33
CA VAL A 154 -8.75 14.16 4.50
C VAL A 154 -10.17 14.71 4.69
N ALA A 155 -10.93 14.89 3.61
CA ALA A 155 -12.31 15.38 3.63
C ALA A 155 -13.37 14.25 3.67
N GLY A 156 -12.95 12.99 3.69
CA GLY A 156 -13.78 11.79 3.56
C GLY A 156 -14.62 11.42 4.78
N PHE A 157 -14.93 12.38 5.68
CA PHE A 157 -15.60 12.16 6.96
C PHE A 157 -16.87 11.31 6.83
N ARG A 158 -17.75 11.65 5.87
CA ARG A 158 -19.01 10.90 5.64
C ARG A 158 -18.78 9.45 5.22
N ARG A 159 -17.74 9.19 4.42
CA ARG A 159 -17.39 7.82 3.99
C ARG A 159 -16.84 7.01 5.17
N ARG A 160 -15.95 7.61 5.97
CA ARG A 160 -15.44 6.97 7.19
C ARG A 160 -16.55 6.65 8.18
N GLU A 161 -17.46 7.59 8.41
CA GLU A 161 -18.60 7.38 9.30
C GLU A 161 -19.54 6.27 8.79
N LEU A 162 -19.76 6.20 7.48
CA LEU A 162 -20.50 5.09 6.88
C LEU A 162 -19.80 3.75 7.11
N PHE A 163 -18.48 3.68 6.96
CA PHE A 163 -17.71 2.49 7.29
C PHE A 163 -17.84 2.11 8.77
N ARG A 164 -17.75 3.08 9.70
CA ARG A 164 -17.95 2.82 11.14
C ARG A 164 -19.33 2.27 11.42
N ARG A 165 -20.39 2.86 10.86
CA ARG A 165 -21.76 2.37 11.00
C ARG A 165 -21.94 0.97 10.43
N VAL A 166 -21.33 0.68 9.28
CA VAL A 166 -21.52 -0.60 8.60
C VAL A 166 -20.70 -1.72 9.25
N TYR A 167 -19.43 -1.46 9.56
CA TYR A 167 -18.49 -2.49 10.00
C TYR A 167 -18.21 -2.46 11.50
N GLY A 168 -18.63 -1.43 12.23
CA GLY A 168 -18.28 -1.20 13.64
C GLY A 168 -18.64 -2.34 14.59
N ASP A 169 -19.64 -3.17 14.28
CA ASP A 169 -20.04 -4.32 15.09
C ASP A 169 -19.22 -5.59 14.83
N VAL A 170 -18.33 -5.57 13.82
CA VAL A 170 -17.58 -6.75 13.35
C VAL A 170 -16.08 -6.51 13.20
N VAL A 171 -15.59 -5.32 13.57
CA VAL A 171 -14.16 -4.95 13.47
C VAL A 171 -13.63 -4.39 14.79
N ASN A 172 -12.30 -4.37 14.92
CA ASN A 172 -11.57 -3.77 16.04
C ASN A 172 -11.98 -4.39 17.39
N ASN A 173 -12.29 -3.54 18.38
CA ASN A 173 -12.64 -3.99 19.73
C ASN A 173 -13.96 -4.76 19.79
N ASN A 174 -14.85 -4.53 18.84
CA ASN A 174 -16.15 -5.22 18.74
C ASN A 174 -16.09 -6.46 17.84
N ALA A 175 -14.93 -6.77 17.25
CA ALA A 175 -14.75 -7.96 16.42
C ALA A 175 -14.96 -9.21 17.27
N HIS A 176 -16.14 -9.79 17.16
CA HIS A 176 -16.38 -11.18 17.52
C HIS A 176 -15.76 -12.09 16.46
N ASP A 177 -15.37 -13.29 16.89
CA ASP A 177 -14.76 -14.26 16.00
C ASP A 177 -15.76 -14.69 14.91
N ILE A 178 -15.46 -14.34 13.67
CA ILE A 178 -16.17 -14.87 12.51
C ILE A 178 -15.41 -16.12 12.09
N ARG A 179 -15.93 -17.31 12.42
CA ARG A 179 -15.21 -18.59 12.21
C ARG A 179 -13.79 -18.57 12.80
N ASP A 180 -13.68 -18.16 14.06
CA ASP A 180 -12.41 -18.11 14.80
C ASP A 180 -11.37 -17.15 14.21
N MET A 181 -11.82 -16.14 13.45
CA MET A 181 -10.95 -15.08 12.90
C MET A 181 -11.43 -13.69 13.28
N ARG A 182 -10.47 -12.81 13.63
CA ARG A 182 -10.71 -11.41 14.00
C ARG A 182 -10.26 -10.44 12.92
N ILE A 183 -11.02 -9.35 12.76
CA ILE A 183 -10.79 -8.32 11.75
C ILE A 183 -10.44 -6.99 12.43
N GLY A 184 -9.25 -6.47 12.14
CA GLY A 184 -8.89 -5.07 12.43
C GLY A 184 -9.28 -4.18 11.25
N LEU A 185 -9.59 -2.90 11.50
CA LEU A 185 -9.91 -1.91 10.49
C LEU A 185 -9.31 -0.56 10.88
N VAL A 186 -8.61 0.05 9.94
CA VAL A 186 -8.01 1.39 10.07
C VAL A 186 -8.17 2.18 8.77
N PHE A 187 -8.36 3.49 8.88
CA PHE A 187 -8.32 4.42 7.77
C PHE A 187 -6.89 4.95 7.57
N SER A 188 -6.43 4.99 6.33
CA SER A 188 -5.12 5.54 5.94
C SER A 188 -5.29 6.88 5.23
N LEU A 189 -4.66 7.90 5.78
CA LEU A 189 -4.71 9.28 5.30
C LEU A 189 -3.40 10.02 5.60
N GLY A 190 -3.18 11.11 4.87
CA GLY A 190 -2.12 12.08 5.17
C GLY A 190 -2.66 13.27 5.97
N VAL A 191 -1.97 14.39 5.87
CA VAL A 191 -2.42 15.68 6.39
C VAL A 191 -3.11 16.51 5.31
N PRO A 192 -3.95 17.48 5.70
CA PRO A 192 -4.52 18.44 4.77
C PRO A 192 -3.43 19.12 3.94
N ARG A 193 -3.69 19.24 2.64
CA ARG A 193 -2.78 19.87 1.68
C ARG A 193 -2.54 21.35 1.98
N THR A 194 -1.35 21.84 1.60
CA THR A 194 -1.05 23.28 1.63
C THR A 194 -1.60 24.00 0.39
N GLN A 195 -1.82 23.25 -0.70
CA GLN A 195 -2.33 23.80 -1.95
C GLN A 195 -3.78 24.30 -1.83
N THR A 196 -4.00 25.55 -2.28
CA THR A 196 -5.29 26.26 -2.18
C THR A 196 -6.13 26.26 -3.46
N ASN A 197 -5.79 25.44 -4.47
CA ASN A 197 -6.53 25.34 -5.73
C ASN A 197 -6.39 23.95 -6.37
N SER A 198 -7.16 23.67 -7.44
CA SER A 198 -7.19 22.34 -8.09
C SER A 198 -6.23 22.20 -9.27
N PHE A 199 -5.30 23.14 -9.44
CA PHE A 199 -4.39 23.17 -10.59
C PHE A 199 -3.08 22.48 -10.25
N PHE A 200 -2.81 21.36 -10.93
CA PHE A 200 -1.56 20.63 -10.76
C PHE A 200 -0.65 20.88 -11.97
N ARG A 201 0.64 21.08 -11.68
CA ARG A 201 1.69 21.17 -12.69
C ARG A 201 2.47 19.86 -12.73
N ARG A 202 2.53 19.25 -13.92
CA ARG A 202 3.17 17.96 -14.18
C ARG A 202 4.07 18.10 -15.41
N GLY A 203 5.37 18.28 -15.18
CA GLY A 203 6.30 18.72 -16.22
C GLY A 203 5.89 20.10 -16.75
N THR A 204 5.72 20.22 -18.06
CA THR A 204 5.20 21.44 -18.72
C THR A 204 3.68 21.51 -18.77
N HIS A 205 2.97 20.48 -18.29
CA HIS A 205 1.50 20.40 -18.38
C HIS A 205 0.83 20.94 -17.12
N ASN A 206 -0.14 21.81 -17.30
CA ASN A 206 -1.04 22.26 -16.25
C ASN A 206 -2.42 21.68 -16.49
N PHE A 207 -3.04 21.09 -15.46
CA PHE A 207 -4.42 20.65 -15.57
C PHE A 207 -5.16 20.82 -14.25
N LYS A 208 -6.47 21.04 -14.37
CA LYS A 208 -7.38 21.17 -13.24
C LYS A 208 -7.95 19.79 -12.92
N LEU A 209 -7.67 19.28 -11.72
CA LEU A 209 -8.32 18.07 -11.24
C LEU A 209 -9.81 18.35 -10.98
N LYS A 210 -10.68 17.46 -11.44
CA LYS A 210 -12.12 17.51 -11.20
C LYS A 210 -12.55 16.26 -10.42
N GLY A 211 -13.39 16.43 -9.39
CA GLY A 211 -13.93 15.33 -8.57
C GLY A 211 -13.06 14.98 -7.36
N SER A 212 -13.07 13.70 -6.96
CA SER A 212 -12.33 13.18 -5.80
C SER A 212 -10.86 13.61 -5.79
N GLY A 213 -10.43 14.18 -4.66
CA GLY A 213 -9.13 14.80 -4.49
C GLY A 213 -9.09 16.27 -4.87
N SER A 214 -10.21 16.91 -5.22
CA SER A 214 -10.34 18.36 -5.42
C SER A 214 -11.33 19.03 -4.47
N GLU A 215 -11.90 18.27 -3.54
CA GLU A 215 -12.74 18.78 -2.46
C GLU A 215 -11.95 19.73 -1.57
N ASN A 216 -12.64 20.74 -1.04
CA ASN A 216 -12.13 21.67 -0.02
C ASN A 216 -10.87 22.43 -0.45
N LEU A 217 -10.82 22.86 -1.70
CA LEU A 217 -9.69 23.62 -2.26
C LEU A 217 -9.84 25.14 -2.11
N ASN A 218 -10.39 25.60 -1.00
CA ASN A 218 -10.33 27.00 -0.61
C ASN A 218 -9.81 27.14 0.83
N PRO A 219 -9.14 28.24 1.21
CA PRO A 219 -8.48 28.36 2.51
C PRO A 219 -9.40 28.11 3.71
N GLU A 220 -10.65 28.60 3.65
CA GLU A 220 -11.63 28.42 4.72
C GLU A 220 -12.01 26.94 4.89
N SER A 221 -12.33 26.25 3.79
CA SER A 221 -12.65 24.83 3.79
C SER A 221 -11.47 23.96 4.22
N LEU A 222 -10.22 24.30 3.86
CA LEU A 222 -9.02 23.60 4.33
C LEU A 222 -8.84 23.78 5.83
N LYS A 223 -9.04 24.99 6.35
CA LYS A 223 -8.96 25.28 7.78
C LYS A 223 -10.02 24.50 8.56
N GLN A 224 -11.25 24.46 8.06
CA GLN A 224 -12.32 23.68 8.68
C GLN A 224 -12.02 22.17 8.63
N THR A 225 -11.64 21.65 7.45
CA THR A 225 -11.22 20.24 7.28
C THR A 225 -10.12 19.85 8.26
N SER A 226 -9.15 20.75 8.49
CA SER A 226 -8.04 20.49 9.42
C SER A 226 -8.52 20.39 10.88
N LYS A 227 -9.48 21.24 11.28
CA LYS A 227 -10.08 21.18 12.62
C LYS A 227 -10.90 19.90 12.80
N ASP A 228 -11.79 19.63 11.85
CA ASP A 228 -12.66 18.45 11.88
C ASP A 228 -11.84 17.16 11.91
N LEU A 229 -10.74 17.12 11.15
CA LEU A 229 -9.83 15.98 11.16
C LEU A 229 -9.11 15.81 12.49
N ALA A 230 -8.64 16.90 13.11
CA ALA A 230 -8.01 16.84 14.42
C ALA A 230 -8.99 16.31 15.49
N GLU A 231 -10.25 16.75 15.45
CA GLU A 231 -11.31 16.26 16.33
C GLU A 231 -11.62 14.78 16.07
N GLU A 232 -11.74 14.38 14.80
CA GLU A 232 -12.02 12.99 14.43
C GLU A 232 -10.90 12.04 14.87
N ILE A 233 -9.62 12.44 14.75
CA ILE A 233 -8.45 11.67 15.21
C ILE A 233 -8.51 11.43 16.72
N VAL A 234 -8.94 12.43 17.52
CA VAL A 234 -9.06 12.26 18.98
C VAL A 234 -10.29 11.43 19.34
N THR A 235 -11.36 11.55 18.57
CA THR A 235 -12.65 10.90 18.85
C THR A 235 -12.65 9.42 18.45
N HIS A 236 -11.94 9.06 17.39
CA HIS A 236 -11.97 7.71 16.81
C HIS A 236 -10.59 7.06 16.81
N ASP A 237 -10.54 5.84 17.33
CA ASP A 237 -9.31 5.05 17.47
C ASP A 237 -9.03 4.15 16.25
N ASP A 238 -9.23 4.66 15.04
CA ASP A 238 -9.23 3.87 13.80
C ASP A 238 -8.43 4.49 12.66
N MET A 239 -7.41 5.30 12.95
CA MET A 239 -6.65 6.02 11.92
C MET A 239 -5.16 5.67 11.88
N ILE A 240 -4.60 5.82 10.68
CA ILE A 240 -3.18 5.96 10.39
C ILE A 240 -3.03 7.30 9.68
N VAL A 241 -2.38 8.26 10.34
CA VAL A 241 -2.15 9.60 9.79
C VAL A 241 -0.66 9.78 9.52
N GLY A 242 -0.27 9.71 8.25
CA GLY A 242 1.11 9.96 7.84
C GLY A 242 1.43 11.45 7.69
N ASP A 243 2.67 11.82 7.97
CA ASP A 243 3.19 13.19 7.83
C ASP A 243 3.53 13.51 6.36
N TYR A 244 2.47 13.57 5.55
CA TYR A 244 2.58 13.92 4.15
C TYR A 244 1.30 14.58 3.63
N GLU A 245 1.43 15.46 2.64
CA GLU A 245 0.25 16.10 2.05
C GLU A 245 -0.61 15.10 1.27
N ASP A 246 -1.87 14.96 1.69
CA ASP A 246 -2.82 14.05 1.08
C ASP A 246 -3.44 14.67 -0.18
N THR A 247 -2.93 14.24 -1.34
CA THR A 247 -3.43 14.66 -2.66
C THR A 247 -3.58 13.47 -3.58
N TYR A 248 -4.36 13.63 -4.66
CA TYR A 248 -4.53 12.58 -5.67
C TYR A 248 -3.20 12.09 -6.24
N PHE A 249 -2.24 13.00 -6.47
CA PHE A 249 -0.92 12.64 -7.01
C PHE A 249 0.03 12.04 -5.97
N ASN A 250 -0.32 12.13 -4.68
CA ASN A 250 0.41 11.52 -3.57
C ASN A 250 -0.21 10.20 -3.08
N LEU A 251 -1.16 9.61 -3.82
CA LEU A 251 -1.73 8.29 -3.49
C LEU A 251 -0.63 7.23 -3.35
N THR A 252 0.39 7.26 -4.20
CA THR A 252 1.56 6.37 -4.12
C THR A 252 2.30 6.48 -2.79
N MET A 253 2.43 7.70 -2.27
CA MET A 253 3.04 7.93 -0.96
C MET A 253 2.14 7.43 0.17
N LYS A 254 0.82 7.68 0.11
CA LYS A 254 -0.16 7.11 1.06
C LYS A 254 -0.07 5.59 1.12
N THR A 255 0.01 4.93 -0.03
CA THR A 255 0.18 3.49 -0.12
C THR A 255 1.51 3.06 0.50
N HIS A 256 2.62 3.73 0.20
CA HIS A 256 3.92 3.39 0.80
C HIS A 256 3.88 3.51 2.33
N TYR A 257 3.30 4.59 2.86
CA TYR A 257 3.06 4.75 4.30
C TYR A 257 2.20 3.64 4.90
N SER A 258 1.17 3.17 4.18
CA SER A 258 0.29 2.08 4.62
C SER A 258 1.02 0.74 4.67
N PHE A 259 1.81 0.43 3.64
CA PHE A 259 2.64 -0.78 3.57
C PHE A 259 3.73 -0.79 4.65
N MET A 260 4.37 0.36 4.88
CA MET A 260 5.37 0.54 5.94
C MET A 260 4.75 0.43 7.33
N TRP A 261 3.56 1.01 7.54
CA TRP A 261 2.84 0.92 8.82
C TRP A 261 2.52 -0.54 9.11
N PHE A 262 1.90 -1.24 8.16
CA PHE A 262 1.50 -2.63 8.35
C PHE A 262 2.72 -3.54 8.62
N SER A 263 3.79 -3.39 7.82
CA SER A 263 5.01 -4.20 7.94
C SER A 263 5.79 -3.93 9.23
N THR A 264 5.63 -2.74 9.82
CA THR A 264 6.31 -2.36 11.07
C THR A 264 5.46 -2.76 12.27
N PHE A 265 4.23 -2.28 12.30
CA PHE A 265 3.38 -2.30 13.48
C PHE A 265 2.60 -3.61 13.60
N CYS A 266 2.16 -4.26 12.52
CA CYS A 266 1.43 -5.54 12.60
C CYS A 266 2.34 -6.79 12.58
N ARG A 267 3.61 -6.64 12.96
CA ARG A 267 4.66 -7.66 12.78
C ARG A 267 4.58 -8.85 13.75
N ILE A 268 3.90 -8.69 14.88
CA ILE A 268 3.84 -9.74 15.92
C ILE A 268 3.02 -10.93 15.46
N THR A 269 1.78 -10.68 15.03
CA THR A 269 0.85 -11.73 14.60
C THR A 269 0.93 -12.00 13.10
N GLN A 270 1.55 -11.10 12.33
CA GLN A 270 1.72 -11.22 10.88
C GLN A 270 0.39 -11.56 10.16
N PRO A 271 -0.66 -10.76 10.38
CA PRO A 271 -1.98 -11.03 9.81
C PRO A 271 -1.95 -10.92 8.28
N ASN A 272 -3.05 -11.30 7.65
CA ASN A 272 -3.35 -10.86 6.30
C ASN A 272 -3.73 -9.38 6.27
N VAL A 273 -3.67 -8.74 5.11
CA VAL A 273 -4.15 -7.37 4.93
C VAL A 273 -5.03 -7.26 3.71
N LEU A 274 -6.10 -6.48 3.84
CA LEU A 274 -6.93 -6.05 2.73
C LEU A 274 -6.80 -4.53 2.58
N PHE A 275 -6.18 -4.07 1.49
CA PHE A 275 -6.19 -2.67 1.11
C PHE A 275 -7.38 -2.38 0.19
N ILE A 276 -8.21 -1.40 0.55
CA ILE A 276 -9.40 -0.99 -0.21
C ILE A 276 -9.55 0.52 -0.24
N ASP A 277 -10.32 1.04 -1.18
CA ASP A 277 -10.73 2.45 -1.21
C ASP A 277 -11.98 2.69 -0.36
N ASP A 278 -12.17 3.92 0.13
CA ASP A 278 -13.29 4.31 0.99
C ASP A 278 -14.67 4.42 0.28
N ASP A 279 -14.73 4.12 -1.01
CA ASP A 279 -15.95 3.91 -1.78
C ASP A 279 -16.17 2.46 -2.23
N VAL A 280 -15.42 1.51 -1.67
CA VAL A 280 -15.55 0.09 -1.98
C VAL A 280 -15.94 -0.68 -0.72
N PRO A 281 -17.16 -1.23 -0.63
CA PRO A 281 -17.51 -2.10 0.49
C PRO A 281 -16.83 -3.47 0.36
N PHE A 282 -16.71 -4.19 1.47
CA PHE A 282 -16.24 -5.58 1.49
C PHE A 282 -17.19 -6.45 2.33
N SER A 283 -17.23 -7.76 2.07
CA SER A 283 -17.94 -8.72 2.93
C SER A 283 -16.99 -9.36 3.93
N PRO A 284 -17.15 -9.11 5.25
CA PRO A 284 -16.38 -9.80 6.29
C PRO A 284 -16.47 -11.33 6.18
N GLN A 285 -17.68 -11.87 5.97
CA GLN A 285 -17.90 -13.31 5.89
C GLN A 285 -17.19 -13.94 4.68
N GLN A 286 -17.21 -13.25 3.53
CA GLN A 286 -16.51 -13.75 2.34
C GLN A 286 -15.00 -13.63 2.48
N LEU A 287 -14.49 -12.53 3.05
CA LEU A 287 -13.07 -12.36 3.35
C LEU A 287 -12.55 -13.51 4.21
N ILE A 288 -13.24 -13.81 5.32
CA ILE A 288 -12.88 -14.93 6.20
C ILE A 288 -12.99 -16.27 5.47
N ARG A 289 -14.09 -16.53 4.73
CA ARG A 289 -14.25 -17.78 3.96
C ARG A 289 -13.08 -18.03 3.01
N VAL A 290 -12.62 -17.00 2.31
CA VAL A 290 -11.46 -17.09 1.43
C VAL A 290 -10.21 -17.42 2.22
N LEU A 291 -9.91 -16.69 3.29
CA LEU A 291 -8.73 -16.95 4.12
C LEU A 291 -8.75 -18.35 4.77
N SER A 292 -9.90 -18.82 5.25
CA SER A 292 -10.05 -20.17 5.83
C SER A 292 -9.85 -21.29 4.80
N SER A 293 -10.09 -21.03 3.52
CA SER A 293 -9.88 -22.00 2.44
C SER A 293 -8.41 -22.16 2.03
N MET A 294 -7.54 -21.27 2.50
CA MET A 294 -6.11 -21.24 2.16
C MET A 294 -5.25 -21.89 3.25
N SER A 295 -4.22 -22.63 2.83
CA SER A 295 -3.15 -23.07 3.73
C SER A 295 -2.41 -21.88 4.35
N LEU A 296 -1.76 -22.10 5.49
CA LEU A 296 -0.91 -21.07 6.12
C LEU A 296 0.17 -20.54 5.19
N LYS A 297 0.76 -21.41 4.35
CA LYS A 297 1.77 -21.00 3.36
C LYS A 297 1.18 -20.04 2.33
N GLN A 298 0.01 -20.37 1.77
CA GLN A 298 -0.70 -19.49 0.84
C GLN A 298 -1.05 -18.15 1.50
N ARG A 299 -1.60 -18.18 2.72
CA ARG A 299 -1.92 -16.96 3.49
C ARG A 299 -0.71 -16.06 3.75
N ARG A 300 0.49 -16.61 3.91
CA ARG A 300 1.69 -15.77 4.14
C ARG A 300 2.19 -15.09 2.86
N THR A 301 1.96 -15.66 1.69
CA THR A 301 2.54 -15.22 0.41
C THR A 301 1.50 -14.90 -0.65
N LEU A 302 0.25 -14.61 -0.28
CA LEU A 302 -0.73 -14.21 -1.28
C LEU A 302 -0.53 -12.74 -1.68
N PHE A 303 -0.78 -12.43 -2.95
CA PHE A 303 -0.93 -11.05 -3.42
C PHE A 303 -1.97 -11.01 -4.53
N HIS A 304 -3.24 -10.83 -4.13
CA HIS A 304 -4.41 -11.05 -4.97
C HIS A 304 -5.24 -9.79 -5.13
N GLY A 305 -5.81 -9.63 -6.32
CA GLY A 305 -6.72 -8.54 -6.65
C GLY A 305 -7.27 -8.74 -8.06
N LYS A 306 -7.76 -7.69 -8.71
CA LYS A 306 -8.04 -7.74 -10.15
C LYS A 306 -6.75 -7.44 -10.90
N VAL A 307 -6.21 -8.44 -11.59
CA VAL A 307 -4.94 -8.34 -12.32
C VAL A 307 -5.16 -7.64 -13.66
N GLU A 308 -4.43 -6.55 -13.88
CA GLU A 308 -4.32 -5.85 -15.15
C GLU A 308 -3.08 -6.32 -15.90
N ILE A 309 -3.27 -6.76 -17.15
CA ILE A 309 -2.19 -7.18 -18.05
C ILE A 309 -2.22 -6.36 -19.34
N ASN A 310 -1.04 -6.02 -19.87
CA ASN A 310 -0.90 -5.23 -21.11
C ASN A 310 -1.58 -3.84 -21.05
N ALA A 311 -1.78 -3.29 -19.85
CA ALA A 311 -2.34 -1.96 -19.65
C ALA A 311 -1.42 -0.89 -20.26
N LYS A 312 -2.00 0.02 -21.04
CA LYS A 312 -1.25 1.09 -21.72
C LYS A 312 -0.90 2.21 -20.75
N VAL A 313 0.35 2.68 -20.83
CA VAL A 313 0.73 3.94 -20.20
C VAL A 313 0.08 5.08 -20.96
N ILE A 314 -0.73 5.87 -20.26
CA ILE A 314 -1.41 7.03 -20.84
C ILE A 314 -0.38 8.16 -20.97
N ARG A 315 -0.29 8.77 -22.15
CA ARG A 315 0.56 9.95 -22.41
C ARG A 315 -0.26 11.23 -22.36
N PHE A 316 0.40 12.35 -22.06
CA PHE A 316 -0.23 13.66 -22.16
C PHE A 316 -0.69 13.94 -23.60
N GLY A 317 -1.87 14.56 -23.74
CA GLY A 317 -2.52 14.83 -25.04
C GLY A 317 -4.01 14.49 -25.07
N TRP A 318 -4.45 13.54 -24.23
CA TRP A 318 -5.84 13.13 -24.12
C TRP A 318 -6.55 13.86 -22.97
N LYS A 319 -7.34 14.89 -23.29
CA LYS A 319 -7.98 15.78 -22.30
C LYS A 319 -8.70 15.03 -21.15
N SER A 320 -9.44 13.96 -21.46
CA SER A 320 -10.23 13.21 -20.46
C SER A 320 -9.39 12.30 -19.53
N TYR A 321 -8.12 12.07 -19.86
CA TYR A 321 -7.26 11.12 -19.15
C TYR A 321 -6.00 11.77 -18.56
N GLN A 322 -5.90 13.11 -18.58
CA GLN A 322 -4.70 13.82 -18.13
C GLN A 322 -4.29 13.51 -16.69
N LYS A 323 -5.25 13.22 -15.80
CA LYS A 323 -4.95 12.85 -14.40
C LYS A 323 -4.22 11.50 -14.26
N TRP A 324 -4.27 10.66 -15.30
CA TRP A 324 -3.57 9.37 -15.35
C TRP A 324 -2.39 9.37 -16.33
N ALA A 325 -2.09 10.52 -16.93
CA ALA A 325 -1.02 10.63 -17.92
C ALA A 325 0.35 10.67 -17.22
N LEU A 326 1.31 9.94 -17.78
CA LEU A 326 2.70 9.90 -17.32
C LEU A 326 3.64 10.51 -18.35
N LEU A 327 4.62 11.24 -17.84
CA LEU A 327 5.77 11.68 -18.64
C LEU A 327 6.68 10.50 -18.97
N LYS A 328 7.58 10.67 -19.95
CA LYS A 328 8.52 9.60 -20.35
C LYS A 328 9.54 9.32 -19.26
N GLU A 329 9.88 10.33 -18.46
CA GLU A 329 10.81 10.23 -17.33
C GLU A 329 10.23 9.37 -16.20
N GLU A 330 8.90 9.36 -16.04
CA GLU A 330 8.18 8.60 -15.03
C GLU A 330 7.89 7.16 -15.45
N ALA A 331 7.54 6.95 -16.71
CA ALA A 331 7.29 5.62 -17.25
C ALA A 331 7.73 5.58 -18.71
N PRO A 332 8.99 5.20 -18.99
CA PRO A 332 9.51 5.25 -20.34
C PRO A 332 8.88 4.18 -21.24
N TRP A 333 8.45 3.05 -20.68
CA TRP A 333 7.75 2.01 -21.43
C TRP A 333 6.32 2.42 -21.82
N PRO A 334 5.76 1.86 -22.92
CA PRO A 334 4.40 2.13 -23.34
C PRO A 334 3.34 1.24 -22.67
N LEU A 335 3.73 0.14 -22.01
CA LEU A 335 2.83 -0.77 -21.30
C LEU A 335 3.34 -1.00 -19.88
N TYR A 336 2.45 -0.89 -18.89
CA TYR A 336 2.79 -1.20 -17.50
C TYR A 336 3.17 -2.68 -17.34
N PRO A 337 4.03 -3.01 -16.35
CA PRO A 337 4.08 -4.39 -15.87
C PRO A 337 2.70 -4.80 -15.32
N PRO A 338 2.42 -6.11 -15.17
CA PRO A 338 1.19 -6.55 -14.52
C PRO A 338 1.03 -5.89 -13.15
N TYR A 339 -0.20 -5.47 -12.84
CA TYR A 339 -0.51 -4.86 -11.54
C TYR A 339 -1.90 -5.25 -11.05
N LEU A 340 -2.18 -5.01 -9.77
CA LEU A 340 -3.50 -5.21 -9.18
C LEU A 340 -4.23 -3.88 -9.12
N GLN A 341 -5.50 -3.82 -9.53
CA GLN A 341 -6.28 -2.60 -9.34
C GLN A 341 -6.34 -2.20 -7.87
N GLY A 342 -6.09 -0.91 -7.60
CA GLY A 342 -5.98 -0.37 -6.24
C GLY A 342 -7.25 -0.43 -5.39
N ILE A 343 -8.39 -0.78 -5.99
CA ILE A 343 -9.70 -0.85 -5.34
C ILE A 343 -9.83 -2.02 -4.34
N TYR A 344 -9.06 -3.10 -4.53
CA TYR A 344 -9.13 -4.30 -3.69
C TYR A 344 -7.86 -5.16 -3.83
N ILE A 345 -6.98 -5.10 -2.82
CA ILE A 345 -5.73 -5.87 -2.78
C ILE A 345 -5.67 -6.66 -1.47
N LEU A 346 -5.79 -7.99 -1.58
CA LEU A 346 -5.62 -8.91 -0.46
C LEU A 346 -4.20 -9.49 -0.48
N ALA A 347 -3.47 -9.35 0.62
CA ALA A 347 -2.06 -9.71 0.69
C ALA A 347 -1.69 -10.45 1.98
N GLY A 348 -0.65 -11.28 1.88
CA GLY A 348 0.00 -11.93 3.01
C GLY A 348 1.16 -11.12 3.54
N PHE A 349 1.40 -11.16 4.85
CA PHE A 349 2.43 -10.37 5.53
C PHE A 349 3.81 -10.44 4.86
N LYS A 350 4.26 -11.64 4.44
CA LYS A 350 5.59 -11.81 3.82
C LYS A 350 5.74 -11.05 2.50
N HIS A 351 4.67 -10.98 1.69
CA HIS A 351 4.71 -10.19 0.46
C HIS A 351 4.60 -8.70 0.75
N VAL A 352 3.76 -8.28 1.70
CA VAL A 352 3.64 -6.86 2.08
C VAL A 352 4.96 -6.33 2.62
N GLU A 353 5.65 -7.09 3.49
CA GLU A 353 6.97 -6.74 4.00
C GLU A 353 8.00 -6.53 2.88
N ARG A 354 8.07 -7.48 1.94
CA ARG A 354 9.01 -7.41 0.82
C ARG A 354 8.67 -6.26 -0.12
N VAL A 355 7.40 -6.04 -0.40
CA VAL A 355 6.95 -4.91 -1.22
C VAL A 355 7.26 -3.59 -0.52
N ALA A 356 6.98 -3.45 0.78
CA ALA A 356 7.28 -2.26 1.57
C ALA A 356 8.78 -1.91 1.52
N LEU A 357 9.67 -2.90 1.66
CA LEU A 357 11.11 -2.66 1.53
C LEU A 357 11.53 -2.37 0.08
N GLY A 358 10.91 -2.99 -0.92
CA GLY A 358 11.18 -2.72 -2.34
C GLY A 358 10.68 -1.34 -2.81
N MET A 359 9.64 -0.82 -2.17
CA MET A 359 9.10 0.52 -2.39
C MET A 359 10.11 1.62 -2.03
N LEU A 360 11.03 1.39 -1.08
CA LEU A 360 12.12 2.32 -0.75
C LEU A 360 13.06 2.60 -1.95
N PHE A 361 13.19 1.61 -2.85
CA PHE A 361 14.16 1.61 -3.95
C PHE A 361 13.53 1.69 -5.34
N THR A 362 12.25 2.11 -5.42
CA THR A 362 11.51 2.20 -6.68
C THR A 362 10.86 3.58 -6.79
N GLN A 363 11.43 4.48 -7.59
CA GLN A 363 10.95 5.86 -7.71
C GLN A 363 9.43 5.96 -7.90
N TYR A 364 8.78 6.86 -7.16
CA TYR A 364 7.33 7.04 -7.27
C TYR A 364 6.88 7.43 -8.69
N ILE A 365 5.73 6.88 -9.09
CA ILE A 365 4.87 7.40 -10.17
C ILE A 365 3.49 7.70 -9.59
N PRO A 366 2.71 8.65 -10.14
CA PRO A 366 1.39 9.03 -9.62
C PRO A 366 0.27 8.00 -9.86
N ILE A 367 0.58 6.85 -10.45
CA ILE A 367 -0.36 5.76 -10.73
C ILE A 367 -0.03 4.65 -9.73
N GLU A 368 -0.65 4.74 -8.57
CA GLU A 368 -0.32 3.97 -7.36
C GLU A 368 -0.42 2.45 -7.55
N ASP A 369 -1.49 1.99 -8.17
CA ASP A 369 -1.73 0.58 -8.48
C ASP A 369 -0.67 0.01 -9.44
N ALA A 370 -0.40 0.73 -10.54
CA ALA A 370 0.67 0.38 -11.46
C ALA A 370 2.06 0.42 -10.80
N TRP A 371 2.29 1.32 -9.85
CA TRP A 371 3.53 1.40 -9.09
C TRP A 371 3.72 0.19 -8.17
N ILE A 372 2.67 -0.27 -7.48
CA ILE A 372 2.71 -1.52 -6.70
C ILE A 372 3.11 -2.69 -7.62
N GLY A 373 2.48 -2.80 -8.81
CA GLY A 373 2.81 -3.85 -9.78
C GLY A 373 4.24 -3.79 -10.31
N LEU A 374 4.78 -2.58 -10.48
CA LEU A 374 6.19 -2.37 -10.82
C LEU A 374 7.12 -2.89 -9.72
N VAL A 375 6.86 -2.55 -8.45
CA VAL A 375 7.64 -3.06 -7.31
C VAL A 375 7.55 -4.58 -7.23
N ALA A 376 6.35 -5.15 -7.35
CA ALA A 376 6.11 -6.59 -7.34
C ALA A 376 6.88 -7.30 -8.46
N THR A 377 6.86 -6.74 -9.67
CA THR A 377 7.59 -7.26 -10.83
C THR A 377 9.10 -7.26 -10.61
N ARG A 378 9.65 -6.18 -10.05
CA ARG A 378 11.09 -6.10 -9.70
C ARG A 378 11.49 -7.12 -8.61
N LEU A 379 10.55 -7.51 -7.75
CA LEU A 379 10.73 -8.53 -6.72
C LEU A 379 10.42 -9.96 -7.20
N ASN A 380 10.01 -10.15 -8.45
CA ASN A 380 9.48 -11.41 -8.99
C ASN A 380 8.33 -11.98 -8.13
N ILE A 381 7.46 -11.12 -7.59
CA ILE A 381 6.25 -11.54 -6.87
C ILE A 381 5.13 -11.76 -7.87
N THR A 382 4.54 -12.96 -7.85
CA THR A 382 3.38 -13.29 -8.68
C THR A 382 2.12 -12.61 -8.17
N LEU A 383 1.40 -11.96 -9.08
CA LEU A 383 0.08 -11.39 -8.83
C LEU A 383 -0.98 -12.39 -9.31
N SER A 384 -1.98 -12.63 -8.47
CA SER A 384 -3.03 -13.61 -8.74
C SER A 384 -4.42 -12.99 -8.70
N SER A 385 -5.37 -13.62 -9.40
CA SER A 385 -6.72 -13.09 -9.46
C SER A 385 -7.48 -13.42 -8.18
N ILE A 386 -8.05 -12.41 -7.53
CA ILE A 386 -8.95 -12.65 -6.39
C ILE A 386 -10.22 -13.42 -6.83
N HIS A 387 -10.57 -13.37 -8.12
CA HIS A 387 -11.71 -14.07 -8.68
C HIS A 387 -11.57 -15.59 -8.72
N GLU A 388 -10.37 -16.12 -8.44
CA GLU A 388 -10.16 -17.54 -8.17
C GLU A 388 -10.87 -17.98 -6.87
N TYR A 389 -11.09 -17.05 -5.93
CA TYR A 389 -11.68 -17.33 -4.62
C TYR A 389 -13.00 -16.60 -4.36
N MET A 390 -13.22 -15.44 -4.99
CA MET A 390 -14.39 -14.61 -4.76
C MET A 390 -14.91 -13.95 -6.04
N SER A 391 -16.14 -14.25 -6.42
CA SER A 391 -16.81 -13.54 -7.51
C SER A 391 -17.11 -12.09 -7.14
N ARG A 392 -17.27 -11.22 -8.14
CA ARG A 392 -17.58 -9.79 -7.94
C ARG A 392 -18.86 -9.56 -7.14
N GLU A 393 -19.90 -10.34 -7.40
CA GLU A 393 -21.16 -10.30 -6.63
C GLU A 393 -20.98 -10.63 -5.15
N ASN A 394 -19.95 -11.39 -4.82
CA ASN A 394 -19.64 -11.80 -3.46
C ASN A 394 -18.66 -10.83 -2.77
N MET A 395 -17.89 -10.06 -3.53
CA MET A 395 -17.08 -8.94 -3.00
C MET A 395 -17.99 -7.80 -2.53
N LEU A 396 -19.07 -7.55 -3.29
CA LEU A 396 -20.09 -6.57 -2.97
C LEU A 396 -21.09 -7.13 -1.97
N ILE A 397 -21.42 -6.34 -0.95
CA ILE A 397 -22.52 -6.68 -0.05
C ILE A 397 -23.81 -6.56 -0.88
N LYS A 398 -24.47 -7.67 -1.19
CA LYS A 398 -25.80 -7.71 -1.87
C LYS A 398 -26.92 -6.94 -1.13
N LYS A 399 -26.65 -6.32 0.04
CA LYS A 399 -27.65 -6.08 1.09
C LYS A 399 -27.45 -4.89 2.05
N ARG A 400 -26.57 -3.92 1.80
CA ARG A 400 -26.56 -2.67 2.60
C ARG A 400 -26.73 -1.46 1.69
N SER A 401 -27.95 -0.96 1.65
CA SER A 401 -28.45 0.16 0.84
C SER A 401 -27.80 1.53 1.15
N GLU A 402 -26.80 1.57 2.03
CA GLU A 402 -26.21 2.81 2.55
C GLU A 402 -24.93 3.24 1.82
N PHE A 403 -24.25 2.33 1.12
CA PHE A 403 -23.24 2.75 0.15
C PHE A 403 -23.95 3.19 -1.12
N GLU A 404 -23.57 4.35 -1.67
CA GLU A 404 -23.95 4.67 -3.05
C GLU A 404 -23.56 3.49 -3.95
N PRO A 405 -24.39 3.12 -4.95
CA PRO A 405 -24.01 2.08 -5.89
C PRO A 405 -22.64 2.45 -6.45
N VAL A 406 -21.62 1.69 -6.06
CA VAL A 406 -20.30 1.83 -6.67
C VAL A 406 -20.53 1.68 -8.15
N ASP A 407 -20.27 2.74 -8.93
CA ASP A 407 -20.52 2.72 -10.37
C ASP A 407 -19.92 1.42 -10.88
N SER A 408 -20.75 0.57 -11.50
CA SER A 408 -20.31 -0.75 -11.92
C SER A 408 -19.06 -0.63 -12.80
N LYS A 409 -18.87 0.52 -13.48
CA LYS A 409 -17.67 0.92 -14.22
C LYS A 409 -16.38 1.00 -13.40
N VAL A 410 -16.41 1.21 -12.09
CA VAL A 410 -15.23 1.15 -11.20
C VAL A 410 -14.62 -0.25 -11.20
N PHE A 411 -15.45 -1.29 -11.30
CA PHE A 411 -15.01 -2.68 -11.44
C PHE A 411 -14.77 -3.12 -12.89
N PHE A 412 -15.20 -2.32 -13.88
CA PHE A 412 -15.02 -2.59 -15.32
C PHE A 412 -13.91 -1.78 -16.00
N ARG A 413 -13.32 -0.77 -15.32
CA ARG A 413 -12.13 -0.09 -15.83
C ARG A 413 -10.90 -0.96 -15.76
#